data_AF-A0A377ZIV6-F1
#
_entry.id   AF-A0A377ZIV6-F1
#
_cell.length_a   1.000
_cell.length_b   1.000
_cell.length_c   1.000
_cell.angle_alpha   90.00
_cell.angle_beta   90.00
_cell.angle_gamma   90.00
#
_symmetry.space_group_name_H-M   'P 1'
#
loop_
_entity.id
_entity.type
_entity.pdbx_description
1 polymer ?
#
loop_
_entity_poly.entity_id
_entity_poly.type
_entity_poly.pdbx_seq_one_letter_code
_entity_poly.pdbx_strand_id
1 'polypeptide(L)'
;MPFTSLHDIFEQTLPLWREALEGKTFCVRVKRRGKHEFTSIEVERYVGGGLNQHIETARVKLTDPDVTVNLEIENDRLLLVKGRYEGIGGFPIGTQEDVLSLISGGFDSGVSSYMLMRRGCRVHYCFFNLGGAAHEIGVRQVAHYLWNRSAAHTAFALWRLTLSQ
;
A
#
# COMPACT_ATOMS: atom_id res chain seq x y z
N MET A 1 8.93 3.50 -19.28
CA MET A 1 9.43 4.08 -20.55
C MET A 1 10.63 3.24 -20.98
N PRO A 2 10.84 2.97 -22.27
CA PRO A 2 12.06 2.29 -22.70
C PRO A 2 13.29 3.13 -22.34
N PHE A 3 14.43 2.50 -22.11
CA PHE A 3 15.72 3.19 -21.98
C PHE A 3 16.79 2.51 -22.82
N THR A 4 17.80 3.27 -23.22
CA THR A 4 18.89 2.81 -24.09
C THR A 4 20.24 2.80 -23.39
N SER A 5 20.44 3.66 -22.39
CA SER A 5 21.71 3.81 -21.67
C SER A 5 21.52 4.39 -20.27
N LEU A 6 22.58 4.40 -19.45
CA LEU A 6 22.58 5.10 -18.16
C LEU A 6 22.35 6.61 -18.32
N HIS A 7 22.83 7.19 -19.43
CA HIS A 7 22.63 8.60 -19.74
C HIS A 7 21.15 8.90 -20.00
N ASP A 8 20.50 8.08 -20.82
CA ASP A 8 19.08 8.18 -21.12
C ASP A 8 18.22 8.06 -19.84
N ILE A 9 18.58 7.17 -18.91
CA ILE A 9 17.92 7.10 -17.59
C ILE A 9 18.03 8.43 -16.83
N PHE A 10 19.21 9.06 -16.84
CA PHE A 10 19.41 10.37 -16.22
C PHE A 10 18.57 11.47 -16.91
N GLU A 11 18.60 11.53 -18.24
CA GLU A 11 17.85 12.53 -19.03
C GLU A 11 16.34 12.41 -18.80
N GLN A 12 15.82 11.19 -18.67
CA GLN A 12 14.40 10.95 -18.32
C GLN A 12 14.09 11.29 -16.85
N THR A 13 15.06 11.11 -15.94
CA THR A 13 14.86 11.36 -14.50
C THR A 13 14.88 12.85 -14.14
N LEU A 14 15.80 13.62 -14.73
CA LEU A 14 16.02 15.03 -14.42
C LEU A 14 14.75 15.91 -14.50
N PRO A 15 13.96 15.92 -15.59
CA PRO A 15 12.80 16.80 -15.71
C PRO A 15 11.69 16.45 -14.70
N LEU A 16 11.62 15.22 -14.22
CA LEU A 16 10.61 14.80 -13.24
C LEU A 16 10.96 15.16 -11.80
N TRP A 17 12.25 15.22 -11.49
CA TRP A 17 12.73 15.39 -10.10
C TRP A 17 13.34 16.75 -9.82
N ARG A 18 13.64 17.58 -10.83
CA ARG A 18 14.26 18.90 -10.66
C ARG A 18 13.58 19.73 -9.56
N GLU A 19 12.29 20.03 -9.74
CA GLU A 19 11.53 20.86 -8.80
C GLU A 19 11.44 20.24 -7.40
N ALA A 20 11.34 18.91 -7.32
CA ALA A 20 11.24 18.21 -6.05
C ALA A 20 12.54 18.22 -5.22
N LEU A 21 13.70 18.34 -5.89
CA LEU A 21 15.04 18.27 -5.32
C LEU A 21 15.67 19.64 -5.03
N GLU A 22 15.14 20.73 -5.59
CA GLU A 22 15.66 22.08 -5.34
C GLU A 22 15.68 22.41 -3.84
N GLY A 23 16.86 22.82 -3.36
CA GLY A 23 17.09 23.17 -1.95
C GLY A 23 17.06 22.00 -0.97
N LYS A 24 17.07 20.74 -1.44
CA LYS A 24 16.93 19.55 -0.60
C LYS A 24 18.12 18.60 -0.70
N THR A 25 18.25 17.77 0.32
CA THR A 25 19.15 16.61 0.29
C THR A 25 18.44 15.39 -0.30
N PHE A 26 19.18 14.57 -1.05
CA PHE A 26 18.58 13.41 -1.71
C PHE A 26 19.50 12.20 -1.81
N CYS A 27 18.90 11.03 -2.02
CA CYS A 27 19.60 9.86 -2.54
C CYS A 27 18.81 9.24 -3.69
N VAL A 28 19.51 8.51 -4.55
CA VAL A 28 18.91 7.68 -5.59
C VAL A 28 18.92 6.23 -5.12
N ARG A 29 17.80 5.53 -5.31
CA ARG A 29 17.66 4.11 -5.02
C ARG A 29 17.10 3.39 -6.23
N VAL A 30 17.82 2.38 -6.70
CA VAL A 30 17.49 1.66 -7.93
C VAL A 30 17.20 0.20 -7.62
N LYS A 31 16.03 -0.27 -8.04
CA LYS A 31 15.72 -1.71 -8.08
C LYS A 31 15.81 -2.22 -9.51
N ARG A 32 16.41 -3.38 -9.69
CA ARG A 32 16.61 -4.00 -11.00
C ARG A 32 15.99 -5.39 -11.06
N ARG A 33 15.23 -5.67 -12.12
CA ARG A 33 14.67 -6.98 -12.44
C ARG A 33 14.99 -7.32 -13.90
N GLY A 34 15.65 -8.45 -14.13
CA GLY A 34 16.12 -8.88 -15.46
C GLY A 34 17.65 -8.94 -15.59
N LYS A 35 18.17 -9.09 -16.81
CA LYS A 35 19.62 -9.17 -17.11
C LYS A 35 20.10 -7.87 -17.74
N HIS A 36 21.18 -7.31 -17.20
CA HIS A 36 21.75 -6.02 -17.61
C HIS A 36 23.26 -6.06 -17.39
N GLU A 37 24.01 -5.33 -18.23
CA GLU A 37 25.47 -5.18 -18.11
C GLU A 37 25.88 -4.22 -16.97
N PHE A 38 24.91 -3.56 -16.33
CA PHE A 38 25.13 -2.63 -15.23
C PHE A 38 24.43 -3.09 -13.93
N THR A 39 24.96 -2.60 -12.82
CA THR A 39 24.46 -2.79 -11.46
C THR A 39 23.54 -1.65 -11.04
N SER A 40 22.70 -1.88 -10.03
CA SER A 40 21.89 -0.81 -9.43
C SER A 40 22.76 0.32 -8.88
N ILE A 41 23.90 -0.01 -8.27
CA ILE A 41 24.85 0.96 -7.71
C ILE A 41 25.43 1.88 -8.80
N GLU A 42 25.75 1.34 -9.99
CA GLU A 42 26.24 2.15 -11.11
C GLU A 42 25.18 3.15 -11.59
N VAL A 43 23.92 2.71 -11.68
CA VAL A 43 22.80 3.61 -12.02
C VAL A 43 22.63 4.68 -10.93
N GLU A 44 22.63 4.29 -9.65
CA GLU A 44 22.51 5.24 -8.52
C GLU A 44 23.60 6.30 -8.55
N ARG A 45 24.85 5.90 -8.78
CA ARG A 45 26.00 6.81 -8.88
C ARG A 45 25.91 7.71 -10.10
N TYR A 46 25.58 7.15 -11.26
CA TYR A 46 25.52 7.90 -12.51
C TYR A 46 24.39 8.94 -12.48
N VAL A 47 23.17 8.49 -12.16
CA VAL A 47 21.99 9.36 -12.09
C VAL A 47 22.11 10.34 -10.93
N GLY A 48 22.54 9.90 -9.74
CA GLY A 48 22.74 10.77 -8.59
C GLY A 48 23.80 11.85 -8.84
N GLY A 49 24.90 11.48 -9.50
CA GLY A 49 25.91 12.43 -9.96
C GLY A 49 25.35 13.44 -10.96
N GLY A 50 24.62 12.97 -11.97
CA GLY A 50 23.97 13.83 -12.97
C GLY A 50 23.00 14.82 -12.33
N LEU A 51 22.11 14.36 -11.45
CA LEU A 51 21.16 15.23 -10.74
C LEU A 51 21.89 16.28 -9.87
N ASN A 52 22.93 15.87 -9.13
CA ASN A 52 23.71 16.78 -8.28
C ASN A 52 24.51 17.83 -9.08
N GLN A 53 24.89 17.52 -10.32
CA GLN A 53 25.57 18.47 -11.22
C GLN A 53 24.61 19.45 -11.90
N HIS A 54 23.35 19.06 -12.15
CA HIS A 54 22.39 19.86 -12.91
C HIS A 54 21.36 20.61 -12.05
N ILE A 55 21.35 20.36 -10.74
CA ILE A 55 20.48 21.01 -9.76
C ILE A 55 21.40 21.63 -8.69
N GLU A 56 21.79 22.88 -8.91
CA GLU A 56 22.82 23.57 -8.11
C GLU A 56 22.56 23.58 -6.60
N THR A 57 21.29 23.56 -6.20
CA THR A 57 20.86 23.62 -4.80
C THR A 57 20.67 22.25 -4.15
N ALA A 58 20.63 21.17 -4.93
CA ALA A 58 20.46 19.82 -4.40
C ALA A 58 21.79 19.27 -3.86
N ARG A 59 21.74 18.41 -2.85
CA ARG A 59 22.94 17.76 -2.28
C ARG A 59 22.70 16.28 -2.05
N VAL A 60 23.68 15.45 -2.41
CA VAL A 60 23.60 14.01 -2.12
C VAL A 60 23.80 13.75 -0.62
N LYS A 61 22.86 13.03 0.00
CA LYS A 61 22.93 12.55 1.39
C LYS A 61 22.42 11.11 1.43
N LEU A 62 23.28 10.15 1.79
CA LEU A 62 22.94 8.71 1.73
C LEU A 62 22.11 8.22 2.92
N THR A 63 22.22 8.92 4.06
CA THR A 63 21.53 8.60 5.32
C THR A 63 20.55 9.71 5.62
N ASP A 64 19.28 9.37 5.84
CA ASP A 64 18.21 10.33 6.18
C ASP A 64 18.09 11.53 5.21
N PRO A 65 17.92 11.31 3.89
CA PRO A 65 17.70 12.39 2.94
C PRO A 65 16.27 12.94 3.00
N ASP A 66 16.10 14.21 2.63
CA ASP A 66 14.77 14.81 2.50
C ASP A 66 13.94 14.14 1.39
N VAL A 67 14.61 13.68 0.32
CA VAL A 67 13.97 13.03 -0.83
C VAL A 67 14.71 11.75 -1.23
N THR A 68 13.96 10.67 -1.46
CA THR A 68 14.50 9.45 -2.08
C THR A 68 13.95 9.30 -3.49
N VAL A 69 14.82 9.46 -4.48
CA VAL A 69 14.51 9.23 -5.89
C VAL A 69 14.50 7.73 -6.15
N ASN A 70 13.32 7.15 -6.29
CA ASN A 70 13.15 5.71 -6.52
C ASN A 70 12.99 5.42 -8.02
N LEU A 71 13.91 4.62 -8.54
CA LEU A 71 13.90 4.13 -9.92
C LEU A 71 13.75 2.61 -9.91
N GLU A 72 12.91 2.09 -10.78
CA GLU A 72 12.85 0.65 -11.03
C GLU A 72 13.17 0.35 -12.49
N ILE A 73 14.04 -0.60 -12.73
CA ILE A 73 14.43 -1.06 -14.05
C ILE A 73 13.93 -2.49 -14.20
N GLU A 74 13.00 -2.71 -15.11
CA GLU A 74 12.45 -4.01 -15.45
C GLU A 74 12.71 -4.31 -16.93
N ASN A 75 13.68 -5.19 -17.19
CA ASN A 75 14.20 -5.48 -18.53
C ASN A 75 14.59 -4.20 -19.28
N ASP A 76 13.94 -3.88 -20.39
CA ASP A 76 14.21 -2.70 -21.21
C ASP A 76 13.43 -1.45 -20.75
N ARG A 77 12.76 -1.51 -19.59
CA ARG A 77 11.86 -0.44 -19.11
C ARG A 77 12.37 0.22 -17.83
N LEU A 78 12.37 1.54 -17.85
CA LEU A 78 12.51 2.42 -16.70
C LEU A 78 11.12 2.79 -16.15
N LEU A 79 10.94 2.61 -14.84
CA LEU A 79 9.78 3.05 -14.07
C LEU A 79 10.24 4.13 -13.08
N LEU A 80 9.60 5.29 -13.19
CA LEU A 80 9.88 6.47 -12.35
C LEU A 80 8.80 6.54 -11.26
N VAL A 81 9.18 6.21 -10.02
CA VAL A 81 8.23 6.11 -8.90
C VAL A 81 8.01 7.48 -8.27
N LYS A 82 6.91 8.15 -8.63
CA LYS A 82 6.56 9.49 -8.12
C LYS A 82 6.09 9.52 -6.67
N GLY A 83 5.54 8.41 -6.18
CA GLY A 83 5.00 8.32 -4.84
C GLY A 83 4.76 6.87 -4.45
N ARG A 84 4.91 6.58 -3.16
CA ARG A 84 4.55 5.30 -2.56
C ARG A 84 3.53 5.58 -1.47
N TYR A 85 2.35 5.00 -1.63
CA TYR A 85 1.25 5.14 -0.68
C TYR A 85 1.10 3.84 0.08
N GLU A 86 1.07 3.93 1.42
CA GLU A 86 0.79 2.77 2.24
C GLU A 86 -0.69 2.41 2.13
N GLY A 87 -0.95 1.18 1.68
CA GLY A 87 -2.30 0.60 1.74
C GLY A 87 -2.62 0.07 3.13
N ILE A 88 -3.81 -0.50 3.29
CA ILE A 88 -4.26 -1.14 4.54
C ILE A 88 -3.36 -2.33 4.96
N GLY A 89 -2.59 -2.88 4.03
CA GLY A 89 -1.75 -4.06 4.22
C GLY A 89 -2.59 -5.34 4.34
N GLY A 90 -2.01 -6.37 4.95
CA GLY A 90 -2.69 -7.66 5.15
C GLY A 90 -2.73 -8.54 3.90
N PHE A 91 -3.56 -9.59 3.95
CA PHE A 91 -3.75 -10.53 2.86
C PHE A 91 -5.03 -10.22 2.06
N PRO A 92 -5.07 -10.53 0.75
CA PRO A 92 -6.29 -10.40 -0.03
C PRO A 92 -7.41 -11.25 0.59
N ILE A 93 -8.61 -10.69 0.70
CA ILE A 93 -9.76 -11.39 1.29
C ILE A 93 -10.18 -12.58 0.42
N GLY A 94 -10.47 -13.72 1.07
CA GLY A 94 -10.78 -14.99 0.41
C GLY A 94 -9.56 -15.84 0.09
N THR A 95 -8.35 -15.40 0.46
CA THR A 95 -7.15 -16.25 0.40
C THR A 95 -7.08 -17.24 1.55
N GLN A 96 -7.79 -16.96 2.65
CA GLN A 96 -8.01 -17.87 3.76
C GLN A 96 -9.45 -18.35 3.75
N GLU A 97 -9.73 -19.41 4.51
CA GLU A 97 -11.08 -19.96 4.67
C GLU A 97 -12.06 -18.95 5.28
N ASP A 98 -13.34 -19.24 5.05
CA ASP A 98 -14.46 -18.47 5.58
C ASP A 98 -14.58 -18.70 7.09
N VAL A 99 -14.80 -17.62 7.84
CA VAL A 99 -14.94 -17.66 9.31
C VAL A 99 -16.23 -17.00 9.74
N LEU A 100 -16.83 -17.51 10.82
CA LEU A 100 -18.00 -16.91 11.45
C LEU A 100 -17.57 -16.12 12.69
N SER A 101 -17.82 -14.81 12.69
CA SER A 101 -17.55 -13.91 13.80
C SER A 101 -18.83 -13.58 14.56
N LEU A 102 -18.79 -13.74 15.88
CA LEU A 102 -19.86 -13.28 16.76
C LEU A 102 -19.75 -11.77 16.95
N ILE A 103 -20.75 -11.03 16.49
CA ILE A 103 -20.81 -9.57 16.62
C ILE A 103 -21.89 -9.18 17.64
N SER A 104 -21.49 -8.47 18.69
CA SER A 104 -22.39 -8.11 19.79
C SER A 104 -22.97 -6.70 19.66
N GLY A 105 -22.47 -5.90 18.71
CA GLY A 105 -22.73 -4.46 18.63
C GLY A 105 -21.76 -3.62 19.47
N GLY A 106 -20.88 -4.26 20.25
CA GLY A 106 -19.76 -3.62 20.94
C GLY A 106 -18.51 -3.52 20.07
N PHE A 107 -17.58 -2.62 20.46
CA PHE A 107 -16.37 -2.31 19.69
C PHE A 107 -15.43 -3.50 19.50
N ASP A 108 -15.21 -4.30 20.55
CA ASP A 108 -14.23 -5.40 20.53
C ASP A 108 -14.51 -6.43 19.44
N SER A 109 -15.79 -6.81 19.28
CA SER A 109 -16.22 -7.77 18.26
C SER A 109 -16.05 -7.23 16.82
N GLY A 110 -16.11 -5.91 16.63
CA GLY A 110 -15.82 -5.29 15.35
C GLY A 110 -14.31 -5.29 15.04
N VAL A 111 -13.48 -5.00 16.05
CA VAL A 111 -12.02 -5.01 15.91
C VAL A 111 -11.50 -6.42 15.63
N SER A 112 -11.98 -7.44 16.34
CA SER A 112 -11.57 -8.83 16.12
C SER A 112 -11.92 -9.30 14.70
N SER A 113 -13.13 -8.96 14.22
CA SER A 113 -13.57 -9.23 12.85
C SER A 113 -12.67 -8.56 11.82
N TYR A 114 -12.33 -7.29 12.01
CA TYR A 114 -11.40 -6.56 11.14
C TYR A 114 -10.00 -7.20 11.11
N MET A 115 -9.49 -7.65 12.26
CA MET A 115 -8.19 -8.32 12.34
C MET A 115 -8.15 -9.63 11.54
N LEU A 116 -9.25 -10.38 11.50
CA LEU A 116 -9.39 -11.58 10.65
C LEU A 116 -9.51 -11.22 9.18
N MET A 117 -10.25 -10.17 8.83
CA MET A 117 -10.32 -9.67 7.45
C MET A 117 -8.93 -9.27 6.94
N ARG A 118 -8.12 -8.57 7.75
CA ARG A 118 -6.73 -8.24 7.40
C ARG A 118 -5.84 -9.46 7.20
N ARG A 119 -6.22 -10.62 7.75
CA ARG A 119 -5.52 -11.89 7.54
C ARG A 119 -6.04 -12.64 6.32
N GLY A 120 -6.94 -12.06 5.53
CA GLY A 120 -7.44 -12.65 4.28
C GLY A 120 -8.63 -13.59 4.46
N CYS A 121 -9.18 -13.72 5.67
CA CYS A 121 -10.39 -14.49 5.92
C CYS A 121 -11.62 -13.73 5.43
N ARG A 122 -12.56 -14.42 4.79
CA ARG A 122 -13.89 -13.87 4.56
C ARG A 122 -14.70 -14.05 5.83
N VAL A 123 -15.06 -12.94 6.47
CA VAL A 123 -15.77 -12.96 7.75
C VAL A 123 -17.27 -12.84 7.51
N HIS A 124 -17.99 -13.87 7.89
CA HIS A 124 -19.44 -13.85 8.07
C HIS A 124 -19.76 -13.43 9.51
N TYR A 125 -20.90 -12.80 9.71
CA TYR A 125 -21.29 -12.29 11.02
C TYR A 125 -22.49 -13.07 11.56
N CYS A 126 -22.47 -13.33 12.87
CA CYS A 126 -23.60 -13.89 13.61
C CYS A 126 -23.83 -13.05 14.85
N PHE A 127 -25.08 -12.65 15.09
CA PHE A 127 -25.44 -11.93 16.31
C PHE A 127 -26.67 -12.54 16.97
N PHE A 128 -26.69 -12.44 18.29
CA PHE A 128 -27.85 -12.81 19.11
C PHE A 128 -28.66 -11.55 19.39
N ASN A 129 -29.93 -11.54 18.98
CA ASN A 129 -30.80 -10.41 19.25
C ASN A 129 -31.30 -10.46 20.70
N LEU A 130 -30.68 -9.67 21.57
CA LEU A 130 -30.99 -9.59 23.00
C LEU A 130 -31.62 -8.24 23.41
N GLY A 131 -31.45 -7.20 22.59
CA GLY A 131 -31.88 -5.83 22.88
C GLY A 131 -32.99 -5.29 21.98
N GLY A 132 -33.68 -6.15 21.23
CA GLY A 132 -34.75 -5.75 20.32
C GLY A 132 -34.26 -4.98 19.09
N ALA A 133 -35.15 -4.18 18.49
CA ALA A 133 -34.89 -3.54 17.19
C ALA A 133 -33.69 -2.57 17.20
N ALA A 134 -33.47 -1.84 18.30
CA ALA A 134 -32.35 -0.90 18.41
C ALA A 134 -30.99 -1.61 18.38
N HIS A 135 -30.88 -2.75 19.07
CA HIS A 135 -29.67 -3.57 19.08
C HIS A 135 -29.37 -4.15 17.69
N GLU A 136 -30.40 -4.66 17.01
CA GLU A 136 -30.29 -5.17 15.63
C GLU A 136 -29.83 -4.09 14.64
N ILE A 137 -30.37 -2.87 14.73
CA ILE A 137 -29.94 -1.75 13.88
C ILE A 137 -28.46 -1.43 14.11
N GLY A 138 -28.03 -1.33 15.37
CA GLY A 138 -26.63 -1.05 15.72
C GLY A 138 -25.67 -2.13 15.18
N VAL A 139 -26.00 -3.41 15.36
CA VAL A 139 -25.20 -4.52 14.81
C VAL A 139 -25.12 -4.45 13.29
N ARG A 140 -26.24 -4.21 12.60
CA ARG A 140 -26.27 -4.11 11.14
C ARG A 140 -25.41 -2.96 10.63
N GLN A 141 -25.44 -1.81 11.31
CA GLN A 141 -24.60 -0.66 10.97
C GLN A 141 -23.11 -0.97 11.13
N VAL A 142 -22.71 -1.62 12.22
CA VAL A 142 -21.31 -2.01 12.44
C VAL A 142 -20.85 -3.03 11.40
N ALA A 143 -21.65 -4.07 11.14
CA ALA A 143 -21.33 -5.08 10.13
C ALA A 143 -21.19 -4.45 8.73
N HIS A 144 -22.13 -3.56 8.36
CA HIS A 144 -22.06 -2.82 7.10
C HIS A 144 -20.83 -1.91 7.03
N TYR A 145 -20.51 -1.20 8.11
CA TYR A 145 -19.33 -0.34 8.17
C TYR A 145 -18.03 -1.12 7.94
N LEU A 146 -17.85 -2.24 8.63
CA LEU A 146 -16.67 -3.11 8.49
C LEU A 146 -16.57 -3.66 7.07
N TRP A 147 -17.68 -4.14 6.51
CA TRP A 147 -17.73 -4.62 5.14
C TRP A 147 -17.37 -3.52 4.13
N ASN A 148 -18.03 -2.36 4.20
CA ASN A 148 -17.80 -1.25 3.28
C ASN A 148 -16.35 -0.73 3.35
N ARG A 149 -15.73 -0.74 4.53
CA ARG A 149 -14.37 -0.22 4.71
C ARG A 149 -13.29 -1.20 4.29
N SER A 150 -13.51 -2.50 4.47
CA SER A 150 -12.43 -3.50 4.42
C SER A 150 -12.67 -4.66 3.47
N ALA A 151 -13.92 -4.91 3.07
CA ALA A 151 -14.31 -6.11 2.33
C ALA A 151 -15.37 -5.86 1.23
N ALA A 152 -15.52 -4.62 0.76
CA ALA A 152 -16.59 -4.19 -0.15
C ALA A 152 -16.66 -4.98 -1.47
N HIS A 153 -15.57 -5.66 -1.84
CA HIS A 153 -15.47 -6.49 -3.04
C HIS A 153 -15.92 -7.95 -2.84
N THR A 154 -16.34 -8.33 -1.63
CA THR A 154 -16.74 -9.71 -1.30
C THR A 154 -18.10 -9.75 -0.64
N ALA A 155 -18.97 -10.68 -1.02
CA ALA A 155 -20.24 -10.88 -0.31
C ALA A 155 -20.00 -11.45 1.10
N PHE A 156 -20.82 -11.06 2.05
CA PHE A 156 -20.85 -11.62 3.40
C PHE A 156 -22.28 -11.97 3.80
N ALA A 157 -22.42 -12.88 4.76
CA ALA A 157 -23.71 -13.21 5.36
C ALA A 157 -23.77 -12.62 6.78
N LEU A 158 -24.93 -12.04 7.13
CA LEU A 158 -25.26 -11.62 8.49
C LEU A 158 -26.40 -12.49 9.00
N TRP A 159 -26.10 -13.34 9.97
CA TRP A 159 -27.04 -14.24 10.59
C TRP A 159 -27.61 -13.62 11.85
N ARG A 160 -28.94 -13.59 11.95
CA ARG A 160 -29.67 -13.22 13.16
C ARG A 160 -30.12 -14.48 13.87
N LEU A 161 -29.68 -14.66 15.12
CA LEU A 161 -30.20 -15.70 16.01
C LEU A 161 -31.13 -15.08 17.04
N THR A 162 -32.30 -15.68 17.20
CA THR A 162 -33.28 -15.33 18.24
C THR A 162 -33.38 -16.51 19.18
N LEU A 163 -33.12 -16.29 20.47
CA LEU A 163 -33.26 -17.34 21.48
C LEU A 163 -34.76 -17.50 21.80
N SER A 164 -35.35 -18.63 21.41
CA SER A 164 -36.63 -19.05 21.99
C SER A 164 -36.34 -19.63 23.37
N GLN A 165 -37.02 -19.10 24.40
CA GLN A 165 -37.08 -19.77 25.70
C GLN A 165 -37.89 -21.06 25.60
#